data_AF-A0A2Z4WCW6-F1
#
_entry.id   AF-A0A2Z4WCW6-F1
#
_cell.length_a   1.000
_cell.length_b   1.000
_cell.length_c   1.000
_cell.angle_alpha   90.00
_cell.angle_beta   90.00
_cell.angle_gamma   90.00
#
_symmetry.space_group_name_H-M   'P 1'
#
loop_
_entity.id
_entity.type
_entity.pdbx_description
1 polymer ?
#
loop_
_entity_poly.entity_id
_entity_poly.type
_entity_poly.pdbx_seq_one_letter_code
_entity_poly.pdbx_strand_id
1 'polypeptide(L)'
;MIFTILLIIILICALIYMYYTYENAIYNLKNQLTLSNSQNLKLKSTLLENTDNFSNLTINFSNPEFSHAIINQKCYIYLCPLENSPIINILEQGIEINLLAIAEVQDLTWYEISLKIESNNINSRGWILEECINKLNLNT
;
A
#
# COMPACT_ATOMS: atom_id res chain seq x y z
N MET A 1 24.29 -7.94 -69.76
CA MET A 1 23.04 -7.17 -69.72
C MET A 1 21.92 -7.90 -68.97
N ILE A 2 21.65 -9.19 -69.23
CA ILE A 2 20.61 -9.93 -68.50
C ILE A 2 20.92 -10.07 -66.99
N PHE A 3 22.17 -10.38 -66.63
CA PHE A 3 22.60 -10.56 -65.24
C PHE A 3 22.48 -9.26 -64.42
N THR A 4 22.84 -8.13 -65.02
CA THR A 4 22.71 -6.81 -64.38
C THR A 4 21.24 -6.43 -64.16
N ILE A 5 20.34 -6.81 -65.06
CA ILE A 5 18.89 -6.60 -64.90
C ILE A 5 18.34 -7.47 -63.75
N LEU A 6 18.74 -8.74 -63.67
CA LEU A 6 18.35 -9.65 -62.58
C LEU A 6 18.80 -9.10 -61.21
N LEU A 7 20.03 -8.60 -61.12
CA LEU A 7 20.57 -8.02 -59.89
C LEU A 7 19.75 -6.80 -59.43
N ILE A 8 19.35 -5.93 -60.37
CA ILE A 8 18.51 -4.76 -60.07
C ILE A 8 17.13 -5.20 -59.56
N ILE A 9 16.52 -6.24 -60.15
CA ILE A 9 15.22 -6.76 -59.69
C ILE A 9 15.31 -7.28 -58.27
N ILE A 10 16.36 -8.05 -57.94
CA ILE A 10 16.57 -8.56 -56.58
C ILE A 10 16.73 -7.41 -55.58
N LEU A 11 17.46 -6.36 -55.96
CA LEU A 11 17.66 -5.18 -55.11
C LEU A 11 16.32 -4.46 -54.84
N ILE A 12 15.48 -4.29 -55.86
CA ILE A 12 14.15 -3.67 -55.72
C ILE A 12 13.26 -4.51 -54.79
N CYS A 13 13.26 -5.83 -54.96
CA CYS A 13 12.50 -6.73 -54.07
C CYS A 13 12.98 -6.63 -52.61
N ALA A 14 14.29 -6.56 -52.38
CA ALA A 14 14.85 -6.40 -51.05
C ALA A 14 14.45 -5.05 -50.41
N LEU A 15 14.43 -3.97 -51.19
CA LEU A 15 13.99 -2.64 -50.73
C LEU A 15 12.51 -2.64 -50.35
N ILE A 16 11.65 -3.26 -51.16
CA ILE A 16 10.21 -3.36 -50.89
C ILE A 16 9.98 -4.18 -49.61
N TYR A 17 10.68 -5.30 -49.46
CA TYR A 17 10.59 -6.13 -48.26
C TYR A 17 11.01 -5.35 -47.00
N MET A 18 12.17 -4.68 -47.05
CA MET A 18 12.66 -3.82 -45.96
C MET A 18 11.67 -2.72 -45.61
N TYR A 19 11.10 -2.03 -46.61
CA TYR A 19 10.11 -0.98 -46.37
C TYR A 19 8.91 -1.50 -45.57
N TYR A 20 8.37 -2.67 -45.95
CA TYR A 20 7.23 -3.27 -45.26
C TYR A 20 7.54 -3.67 -43.81
N THR A 21 8.73 -4.23 -43.56
CA THR A 21 9.13 -4.62 -42.20
C THR A 21 9.33 -3.41 -41.29
N TYR A 22 9.94 -2.33 -41.80
CA TYR A 22 10.12 -1.10 -41.04
C TYR A 22 8.80 -0.40 -40.73
N GLU A 23 7.87 -0.32 -41.69
CA GLU A 23 6.54 0.25 -41.44
C GLU A 23 5.80 -0.49 -40.33
N ASN A 24 5.80 -1.83 -40.36
CA ASN A 24 5.18 -2.63 -39.30
C ASN A 24 5.87 -2.45 -37.94
N ALA A 25 7.21 -2.35 -37.92
CA ALA A 25 7.95 -2.09 -36.69
C ALA A 25 7.61 -0.71 -36.10
N ILE A 26 7.55 0.32 -36.94
CA ILE A 26 7.19 1.70 -36.55
C ILE A 26 5.75 1.74 -36.02
N TYR A 27 4.81 1.08 -36.70
CA TYR A 27 3.42 1.01 -36.27
C TYR A 27 3.29 0.37 -34.88
N ASN A 28 3.96 -0.77 -34.67
CA ASN A 28 3.93 -1.47 -33.39
C ASN A 28 4.52 -0.62 -32.26
N LEU A 29 5.66 0.05 -32.50
CA LEU A 29 6.29 0.94 -31.53
C LEU A 29 5.38 2.12 -31.16
N LYS A 30 4.74 2.76 -32.15
CA LYS A 30 3.79 3.86 -31.93
C LYS A 30 2.60 3.40 -31.10
N ASN A 31 2.05 2.22 -31.39
CA ASN A 31 0.93 1.67 -30.65
C ASN A 31 1.31 1.38 -29.19
N GLN A 32 2.46 0.72 -28.97
CA GLN A 32 2.97 0.44 -27.63
C GLN A 32 3.22 1.73 -26.83
N LEU A 33 3.78 2.75 -27.46
CA LEU A 33 4.03 4.04 -26.81
C LEU A 33 2.72 4.75 -26.43
N THR A 34 1.72 4.70 -27.29
CA THR A 34 0.39 5.26 -27.01
C THR A 34 -0.29 4.54 -25.84
N LEU A 35 -0.23 3.21 -25.82
CA LEU A 35 -0.76 2.39 -24.73
C LEU A 35 -0.02 2.63 -23.41
N SER A 36 1.31 2.71 -23.44
CA SER A 36 2.13 2.98 -22.26
C SER A 36 1.84 4.37 -21.70
N ASN A 37 1.73 5.38 -22.56
CA ASN A 37 1.38 6.74 -22.15
C ASN A 37 -0.03 6.81 -21.56
N SER A 38 -1.02 6.13 -22.14
CA SER A 38 -2.38 6.16 -21.61
C SER A 38 -2.48 5.49 -20.24
N GLN A 39 -1.77 4.37 -20.04
CA GLN A 39 -1.65 3.71 -18.74
C GLN A 39 -0.93 4.61 -17.72
N ASN A 40 0.17 5.26 -18.13
CA ASN A 40 0.91 6.17 -17.26
C ASN A 40 0.06 7.37 -16.82
N LEU A 41 -0.66 7.99 -17.76
CA LEU A 41 -1.59 9.09 -17.46
C LEU A 41 -2.70 8.64 -16.50
N LYS A 42 -3.27 7.45 -16.69
CA LYS A 42 -4.28 6.90 -15.79
C LYS A 42 -3.74 6.66 -14.39
N LEU A 43 -2.52 6.13 -14.26
CA LEU A 43 -1.88 5.96 -12.95
C LEU A 43 -1.63 7.32 -12.28
N LYS A 44 -1.12 8.29 -13.04
CA LYS A 44 -0.87 9.64 -12.53
C LYS A 44 -2.15 10.32 -12.08
N SER A 45 -3.25 10.18 -12.81
CA SER A 45 -4.55 10.74 -12.39
C SER A 45 -5.05 10.08 -11.11
N THR A 46 -4.95 8.75 -10.97
CA THR A 46 -5.35 8.08 -9.73
C THR A 46 -4.52 8.51 -8.52
N LEU A 47 -3.22 8.80 -8.71
CA LEU A 47 -2.38 9.31 -7.63
C LEU A 47 -2.76 10.75 -7.24
N LEU A 48 -3.06 11.61 -8.22
CA LEU A 48 -3.48 12.99 -7.97
C LEU A 48 -4.83 13.07 -7.25
N GLU A 49 -5.81 12.26 -7.69
CA GLU A 49 -7.10 12.12 -7.00
C GLU A 49 -6.95 11.65 -5.55
N ASN A 50 -5.96 10.78 -5.28
CA ASN A 50 -5.66 10.32 -3.93
C ASN A 50 -4.86 11.34 -3.10
N THR A 51 -4.09 12.25 -3.72
CA THR A 51 -3.32 13.27 -3.00
C THR A 51 -4.16 14.46 -2.56
N ASP A 52 -5.23 14.79 -3.26
CA ASP A 52 -6.13 15.89 -2.88
C ASP A 52 -6.95 15.55 -1.62
N ASN A 53 -6.95 14.28 -1.19
CA ASN A 53 -7.62 13.77 0.00
C ASN A 53 -6.70 13.63 1.22
N PHE A 54 -5.50 14.22 1.24
CA PHE A 54 -4.76 14.41 2.49
C PHE A 54 -5.41 15.55 3.30
N SER A 55 -6.68 15.35 3.71
CA SER A 55 -7.32 16.18 4.70
C SER A 55 -6.44 16.17 5.96
N ASN A 56 -6.19 17.34 6.55
CA ASN A 56 -5.44 17.45 7.79
C ASN A 56 -6.10 16.55 8.85
N LEU A 57 -5.45 15.43 9.15
CA LEU A 57 -5.87 14.51 10.19
C LEU A 57 -5.45 15.11 11.54
N THR A 58 -6.44 15.44 12.37
CA THR A 58 -6.18 15.86 13.75
C THR A 58 -6.19 14.61 14.62
N ILE A 59 -5.10 14.39 15.35
CA ILE A 59 -4.96 13.30 16.32
C ILE A 59 -4.70 13.93 17.68
N ASN A 60 -5.55 13.65 18.65
CA ASN A 60 -5.35 14.10 20.02
C ASN A 60 -4.73 12.97 20.83
N PHE A 61 -3.52 13.18 21.34
CA PHE A 61 -2.83 12.20 22.19
C PHE A 61 -3.04 12.51 23.67
N SER A 62 -3.29 11.48 24.47
CA SER A 62 -3.40 11.58 25.92
C SER A 62 -2.82 10.34 26.61
N ASN A 63 -2.65 10.42 27.93
CA ASN A 63 -2.14 9.29 28.71
C ASN A 63 -3.30 8.37 29.12
N PRO A 64 -3.12 7.05 29.07
CA PRO A 64 -4.15 6.12 29.50
C PRO A 64 -4.32 6.14 31.02
N GLU A 65 -5.57 6.07 31.48
CA GLU A 65 -5.91 5.95 32.91
C GLU A 65 -5.44 4.62 33.52
N PHE A 66 -5.32 3.59 32.67
CA PHE A 66 -4.89 2.24 33.04
C PHE A 66 -3.61 1.89 32.32
N SER A 67 -2.68 1.21 32.99
CA SER A 67 -1.41 0.78 32.39
C SER A 67 -1.49 -0.61 31.75
N HIS A 68 -2.54 -1.37 32.03
CA HIS A 68 -2.70 -2.76 31.61
C HIS A 68 -4.14 -3.06 31.19
N ALA A 69 -4.29 -3.94 30.21
CA ALA A 69 -5.59 -4.44 29.76
C ALA A 69 -5.49 -5.89 29.28
N ILE A 70 -6.65 -6.51 29.10
CA ILE A 70 -6.78 -7.83 28.46
C ILE A 70 -7.59 -7.67 27.18
N ILE A 71 -7.10 -8.31 26.12
CA ILE A 71 -7.81 -8.39 24.84
C ILE A 71 -9.09 -9.21 25.02
N ASN A 72 -10.24 -8.61 24.71
CA ASN A 72 -11.55 -9.20 24.96
C ASN A 72 -12.08 -10.05 23.80
N GLN A 73 -11.52 -9.88 22.60
CA GLN A 73 -11.87 -10.60 21.38
C GLN A 73 -10.67 -10.60 20.41
N LYS A 74 -10.72 -11.39 19.34
CA LYS A 74 -9.66 -11.37 18.34
C LYS A 74 -9.52 -9.98 17.72
N CYS A 75 -8.33 -9.40 17.77
CA CYS A 75 -8.08 -8.02 17.37
C CYS A 75 -6.80 -7.85 16.56
N TYR A 76 -6.78 -6.79 15.75
CA TYR A 76 -5.66 -6.45 14.87
C TYR A 76 -4.83 -5.33 15.48
N ILE A 77 -3.51 -5.48 15.42
CA ILE A 77 -2.56 -4.41 15.77
C ILE A 77 -2.22 -3.65 14.50
N TYR A 78 -2.42 -2.34 14.53
CA TYR A 78 -2.17 -1.42 13.43
C TYR A 78 -0.88 -0.64 13.64
N LEU A 79 -0.24 -0.24 12.55
CA LEU A 79 0.95 0.60 12.57
C LEU A 79 0.67 2.03 13.08
N CYS A 80 -0.49 2.60 12.77
CA CYS A 80 -0.95 3.91 13.24
C CYS A 80 -2.44 3.86 13.65
N PRO A 81 -2.95 4.85 14.42
CA PRO A 81 -4.32 4.85 14.93
C PRO A 81 -5.33 5.26 13.84
N LEU A 82 -5.41 4.44 12.80
CA LEU A 82 -6.26 4.62 11.63
C LEU A 82 -6.72 3.25 11.13
N GLU A 83 -7.98 3.13 10.74
CA GLU A 83 -8.54 1.87 10.23
C GLU A 83 -7.89 1.41 8.91
N ASN A 84 -7.43 2.36 8.09
CA ASN A 84 -6.73 2.07 6.83
C ASN A 84 -5.21 1.85 7.01
N SER A 85 -4.73 1.85 8.25
CA SER A 85 -3.34 1.54 8.56
C SER A 85 -3.00 0.09 8.22
N PRO A 86 -1.75 -0.21 7.80
CA PRO A 86 -1.28 -1.58 7.74
C PRO A 86 -1.44 -2.31 9.08
N ILE A 87 -1.90 -3.55 9.02
CA ILE A 87 -1.95 -4.49 10.14
C ILE A 87 -0.58 -5.14 10.29
N ILE A 88 0.00 -5.06 11.48
CA ILE A 88 1.34 -5.58 11.78
C ILE A 88 1.30 -6.86 12.61
N ASN A 89 0.21 -7.13 13.32
CA ASN A 89 0.04 -8.35 14.12
C ASN A 89 -1.45 -8.63 14.44
N ILE A 90 -1.74 -9.84 14.91
CA ILE A 90 -3.08 -10.29 15.31
C ILE A 90 -2.99 -10.83 16.74
N LEU A 91 -3.88 -10.36 17.60
CA LEU A 91 -4.01 -10.82 18.98
C LEU A 91 -5.26 -11.67 19.13
N GLU A 92 -5.09 -12.83 19.78
CA GLU A 92 -6.20 -13.66 20.22
C GLU A 92 -6.76 -13.15 21.56
N GLN A 93 -8.00 -13.56 21.86
CA GLN A 93 -8.66 -13.22 23.12
C GLN A 93 -7.87 -13.72 24.34
N GLY A 94 -7.87 -12.93 25.42
CA GLY A 94 -7.27 -13.27 26.71
C GLY A 94 -5.80 -12.89 26.85
N ILE A 95 -5.20 -12.25 25.83
CA ILE A 95 -3.82 -11.76 25.90
C ILE A 95 -3.73 -10.51 26.76
N GLU A 96 -2.80 -10.51 27.71
CA GLU A 96 -2.43 -9.32 28.49
C GLU A 96 -1.53 -8.39 27.70
N ILE A 97 -1.84 -7.10 27.77
CA ILE A 97 -1.10 -6.03 27.09
C ILE A 97 -0.86 -4.87 28.05
N ASN A 98 0.19 -4.09 27.77
CA ASN A 98 0.39 -2.81 28.43
C ASN A 98 -0.16 -1.70 27.54
N LEU A 99 -0.81 -0.71 28.14
CA LEU A 99 -1.27 0.50 27.47
C LEU A 99 -0.21 1.60 27.64
N LEU A 100 0.20 2.22 26.53
CA LEU A 100 1.25 3.24 26.49
C LEU A 100 0.68 4.64 26.29
N ALA A 101 -0.24 4.79 25.34
CA ALA A 101 -0.83 6.07 24.96
C ALA A 101 -2.27 5.87 24.48
N ILE A 102 -3.06 6.95 24.52
CA ILE A 102 -4.36 7.07 23.87
C ILE A 102 -4.21 8.01 22.68
N ALA A 103 -4.89 7.70 21.58
CA ALA A 103 -5.08 8.61 20.46
C ALA A 103 -6.56 8.66 20.08
N GLU A 104 -7.12 9.86 20.02
CA GLU A 104 -8.47 10.10 19.51
C GLU A 104 -8.38 10.60 18.06
N VAL A 105 -9.02 9.87 17.15
CA VAL A 105 -9.01 10.13 15.71
C VAL A 105 -10.41 9.94 15.16
N GLN A 106 -11.03 11.01 14.63
CA GLN A 106 -12.35 10.96 13.98
C GLN A 106 -13.41 10.23 14.82
N ASP A 107 -13.54 10.61 16.09
CA ASP A 107 -14.46 10.04 17.09
C ASP A 107 -14.17 8.57 17.50
N LEU A 108 -13.04 8.00 17.06
CA LEU A 108 -12.56 6.70 17.51
C LEU A 108 -11.40 6.85 18.50
N THR A 109 -11.48 6.07 19.58
CA THR A 109 -10.42 5.97 20.58
C THR A 109 -9.51 4.79 20.27
N TRP A 110 -8.22 5.07 20.17
CA TRP A 110 -7.17 4.10 19.95
C TRP A 110 -6.23 4.03 21.14
N TYR A 111 -5.70 2.84 21.40
CA TYR A 111 -4.69 2.61 22.41
C TYR A 111 -3.40 2.14 21.75
N GLU A 112 -2.30 2.82 22.05
CA GLU A 112 -0.98 2.29 21.78
C GLU A 112 -0.67 1.22 22.82
N ILE A 113 -0.25 0.05 22.36
CA ILE A 113 -0.02 -1.11 23.21
C ILE A 113 1.39 -1.64 23.05
N SER A 114 1.85 -2.35 24.08
CA SER A 114 2.99 -3.25 23.98
C SER A 114 2.67 -4.62 24.55
N LEU A 115 3.06 -5.66 23.82
CA LEU A 115 2.96 -7.05 24.26
C LEU A 115 4.07 -7.36 25.26
N LYS A 116 3.72 -8.06 26.34
CA LYS A 116 4.68 -8.57 27.33
C LYS A 116 5.36 -9.85 26.81
N ILE A 117 6.09 -9.77 25.70
CA ILE A 117 6.78 -10.92 25.10
C ILE A 117 8.29 -10.77 25.32
N GLU A 118 8.88 -11.70 26.06
CA GLU A 118 10.31 -11.67 26.43
C GLU A 118 11.25 -12.08 25.28
N SER A 119 10.75 -12.80 24.27
CA SER A 119 11.62 -13.51 23.31
C SER A 119 11.67 -12.92 21.89
N ASN A 120 10.73 -12.07 21.49
CA ASN A 120 10.72 -11.49 20.14
C ASN A 120 10.07 -10.10 20.12
N ASN A 121 10.86 -9.06 19.81
CA ASN A 121 10.42 -7.66 19.82
C ASN A 121 9.93 -7.17 18.45
N ILE A 122 9.55 -8.09 17.57
CA ILE A 122 9.03 -7.77 16.23
C ILE A 122 7.51 -7.67 16.32
N ASN A 123 6.93 -6.58 15.82
CA ASN A 123 5.48 -6.31 15.82
C ASN A 123 4.81 -6.51 17.19
N SER A 124 5.58 -6.22 18.25
CA SER A 124 5.19 -6.31 19.66
C SER A 124 4.52 -5.03 20.17
N ARG A 125 4.43 -4.00 19.34
CA ARG A 125 3.81 -2.70 19.65
C ARG A 125 3.00 -2.20 18.48
N GLY A 126 1.98 -1.40 18.76
CA GLY A 126 1.17 -0.73 17.76
C GLY A 126 -0.15 -0.25 18.35
N TRP A 127 -1.12 0.01 17.49
CA TRP A 127 -2.40 0.62 17.86
C TRP A 127 -3.54 -0.38 17.75
N ILE A 128 -4.46 -0.34 18.71
CA ILE A 128 -5.72 -1.12 18.69
C ILE A 128 -6.89 -0.20 19.06
N LEU A 129 -8.10 -0.57 18.64
CA LEU A 129 -9.31 0.15 19.02
C LEU A 129 -9.70 -0.11 20.49
N GLU A 130 -10.34 0.85 21.12
CA GLU A 130 -10.86 0.72 22.49
C GLU A 130 -11.79 -0.49 22.68
N GLU A 131 -12.62 -0.81 21.67
CA GLU A 131 -13.56 -1.94 21.74
C GLU A 131 -12.87 -3.31 21.93
N CYS A 132 -11.58 -3.41 21.58
CA CYS A 132 -10.78 -4.63 21.69
C CYS A 132 -10.27 -4.93 23.09
N ILE A 133 -10.41 -4.00 24.04
CA ILE A 133 -9.85 -4.14 25.38
C ILE A 133 -10.92 -4.15 26.45
N ASN A 134 -10.74 -5.03 27.43
CA ASN A 134 -11.39 -4.90 28.72
C ASN A 134 -10.43 -4.18 29.68
N LYS A 135 -10.82 -2.98 30.11
CA LYS A 135 -10.07 -2.19 31.08
C LYS A 135 -10.11 -2.91 32.44
N LEU A 136 -8.95 -3.30 32.95
CA LEU A 136 -8.85 -3.91 34.27
C LEU A 136 -8.85 -2.79 35.32
N ASN A 137 -9.97 -2.59 36.01
CA ASN A 137 -9.99 -1.79 37.23
C ASN A 137 -9.15 -2.50 38.29
N LEU A 138 -7.95 -2.01 38.57
CA LEU A 138 -7.24 -2.33 39.80
C LEU A 138 -7.96 -1.62 40.95
N ASN A 139 -9.10 -2.17 41.37
CA ASN A 139 -9.64 -1.86 42.70
C ASN A 139 -8.67 -2.47 43.72
N THR A 140 -7.86 -1.61 44.32
CA THR A 140 -7.14 -1.87 45.57
C THR A 140 -8.09 -2.23 46.70
#